data_AF-A0A449GA12-F1
#
_entry.id   AF-A0A449GA12-F1
#
_cell.length_a   1.000
_cell.length_b   1.000
_cell.length_c   1.000
_cell.angle_alpha   90.00
_cell.angle_beta   90.00
_cell.angle_gamma   90.00
#
_symmetry.space_group_name_H-M   'P 1'
#
loop_
_entity.id
_entity.type
_entity.pdbx_description
1 polymer ?
#
loop_
_entity_poly.entity_id
_entity_poly.type
_entity_poly.pdbx_seq_one_letter_code
_entity_poly.pdbx_strand_id
1 'polypeptide(L)'
;MPLSRRELLASLGAGITTGHLLTEFEKALDRIPIDDCSMQQFEDALDGFQSAARSLPPARVIDGLTSHVAVLEMLCRRTAGRQQLVWRRMQARYAESLSWLSEERGDLAAAIYWTAIARSTMPARHSESTECRRG
;
A
#
# COMPACT_ATOMS: atom_id res chain seq x y z
N MET A 1 -5.95 -25.62 8.81
CA MET A 1 -5.64 -25.56 7.36
C MET A 1 -4.86 -24.29 7.10
N PRO A 2 -3.64 -24.32 6.54
CA PRO A 2 -2.93 -23.09 6.17
C PRO A 2 -3.61 -22.50 4.92
N LEU A 3 -3.93 -21.21 4.96
CA LEU A 3 -4.65 -20.51 3.89
C LEU A 3 -3.81 -20.43 2.62
N SER A 4 -4.44 -20.66 1.47
CA SER A 4 -3.77 -20.60 0.17
C SER A 4 -3.54 -19.14 -0.23
N ARG A 5 -2.34 -18.81 -0.72
CA ARG A 5 -1.96 -17.45 -1.17
C ARG A 5 -2.95 -16.86 -2.17
N ARG A 6 -3.58 -17.71 -2.99
CA ARG A 6 -4.62 -17.32 -3.95
C ARG A 6 -5.92 -16.87 -3.30
N GLU A 7 -6.31 -17.46 -2.17
CA GLU A 7 -7.52 -17.08 -1.44
C GLU A 7 -7.32 -15.73 -0.74
N LEU A 8 -6.11 -15.49 -0.20
CA LEU A 8 -5.74 -14.18 0.34
C LEU A 8 -5.82 -13.09 -0.74
N LEU A 9 -5.26 -13.32 -1.92
CA LEU A 9 -5.30 -12.36 -3.02
C LEU A 9 -6.71 -12.16 -3.59
N ALA A 10 -7.52 -13.21 -3.69
CA ALA A 10 -8.90 -13.11 -4.12
C ALA A 10 -9.75 -12.27 -3.12
N SER A 11 -9.50 -12.42 -1.82
CA SER A 11 -10.18 -11.63 -0.78
C SER A 11 -9.79 -10.15 -0.84
N LEU A 12 -8.53 -9.85 -1.19
CA LEU A 12 -8.01 -8.49 -1.31
C LEU A 12 -8.48 -7.78 -2.59
N GLY A 13 -8.61 -8.50 -3.71
CA GLY A 13 -9.07 -7.94 -4.98
C GLY A 13 -10.59 -7.74 -5.08
N ALA A 14 -11.39 -8.44 -4.27
CA ALA A 14 -12.85 -8.43 -4.39
C ALA A 14 -13.58 -7.51 -3.39
N GLY A 15 -12.88 -6.89 -2.44
CA GLY A 15 -13.53 -6.21 -1.31
C GLY A 15 -14.10 -7.25 -0.34
N ILE A 16 -13.45 -7.41 0.81
CA ILE A 16 -13.74 -8.46 1.78
C ILE A 16 -15.17 -8.30 2.31
N THR A 17 -16.08 -9.20 1.90
CA THR A 17 -17.43 -9.37 2.48
C THR A 17 -17.49 -10.51 3.49
N THR A 18 -16.41 -11.28 3.67
CA THR A 18 -16.36 -12.43 4.57
C THR A 18 -15.79 -12.06 5.94
N GLY A 19 -16.68 -11.69 6.87
CA GLY A 19 -16.31 -11.12 8.17
C GLY A 19 -15.32 -11.93 9.01
N HIS A 20 -15.31 -13.26 8.93
CA HIS A 20 -14.43 -14.10 9.77
C HIS A 20 -12.94 -14.04 9.38
N LEU A 21 -12.63 -13.90 8.09
CA LEU A 21 -11.23 -13.79 7.63
C LEU A 21 -10.66 -12.40 7.91
N LEU A 22 -11.51 -11.38 7.83
CA LEU A 22 -11.16 -10.03 8.24
C LEU A 22 -10.79 -9.98 9.72
N THR A 23 -11.57 -10.64 10.59
CA THR A 23 -11.32 -10.65 12.05
C THR A 23 -10.01 -11.34 12.42
N GLU A 24 -9.67 -12.49 11.82
CA GLU A 24 -8.39 -13.17 12.12
C GLU A 24 -7.18 -12.39 11.59
N PHE A 25 -7.32 -11.76 10.42
CA PHE A 25 -6.29 -10.88 9.88
C PHE A 25 -6.13 -9.61 10.72
N GLU A 26 -7.24 -8.98 11.15
CA GLU A 26 -7.25 -7.88 12.10
C GLU A 26 -6.53 -8.23 13.40
N LYS A 27 -6.79 -9.42 13.93
CA LYS A 27 -6.19 -9.91 15.18
C LYS A 27 -4.70 -10.21 15.04
N ALA A 28 -4.27 -10.68 13.87
CA ALA A 28 -2.85 -10.84 13.54
C ALA A 28 -2.15 -9.48 13.40
N LEU A 29 -2.80 -8.51 12.74
CA LEU A 29 -2.29 -7.15 12.60
C LEU A 29 -2.28 -6.37 13.92
N ASP A 30 -3.19 -6.67 14.86
CA ASP A 30 -3.20 -6.06 16.21
C ASP A 30 -1.99 -6.42 17.05
N ARG A 31 -1.31 -7.49 16.67
CA ARG A 31 -0.06 -7.90 17.31
C ARG A 31 1.18 -7.26 16.68
N ILE A 32 1.03 -6.55 15.56
CA ILE A 32 2.15 -5.83 14.94
C ILE A 32 2.26 -4.47 15.64
N PRO A 33 3.30 -4.23 16.44
CA PRO A 33 3.52 -2.92 17.04
C PRO A 33 3.76 -1.92 15.92
N ILE A 34 2.92 -0.88 15.82
CA ILE A 34 3.10 0.22 14.86
C ILE A 34 4.13 1.17 15.44
N ASP A 35 5.41 0.88 15.21
CA ASP A 35 6.53 1.73 15.59
C ASP A 35 7.29 2.27 14.36
N ASP A 36 8.31 3.09 14.59
CA ASP A 36 9.14 3.65 13.51
C ASP A 36 9.94 2.56 12.75
N CYS A 37 10.33 1.46 13.42
CA CYS A 37 10.95 0.29 12.76
C CYS A 37 10.01 -0.40 11.77
N SER A 38 8.69 -0.26 11.94
CA SER A 38 7.70 -0.80 11.01
C SER A 38 7.69 -0.03 9.69
N MET A 39 7.87 1.29 9.73
CA MET A 39 7.96 2.11 8.51
C MET A 39 9.20 1.73 7.69
N GLN A 40 10.35 1.60 8.35
CA GLN A 40 11.61 1.20 7.72
C GLN A 40 11.47 -0.12 6.96
N GLN A 41 10.77 -1.10 7.55
CA GLN A 41 10.52 -2.40 6.90
C GLN A 41 9.71 -2.27 5.60
N PHE A 42 8.73 -1.37 5.53
CA PHE A 42 7.99 -1.14 4.29
C PHE A 42 8.84 -0.43 3.23
N GLU A 43 9.77 0.43 3.65
CA GLU A 43 10.73 1.09 2.74
C GLU A 43 11.69 0.07 2.14
N ASP A 44 12.32 -0.74 2.99
CA ASP A 44 13.23 -1.80 2.56
C ASP A 44 12.52 -2.82 1.64
N ALA A 45 11.27 -3.18 1.98
CA ALA A 45 10.47 -4.06 1.14
C ALA A 45 10.15 -3.45 -0.22
N LEU A 46 9.83 -2.16 -0.28
CA LEU A 46 9.55 -1.47 -1.54
C LEU A 46 10.80 -1.44 -2.44
N ASP A 47 11.96 -1.12 -1.87
CA ASP A 47 13.24 -1.14 -2.60
C ASP A 47 13.59 -2.55 -3.08
N GLY A 48 13.27 -3.57 -2.27
CA GLY A 48 13.36 -4.98 -2.65
C GLY A 48 12.46 -5.32 -3.85
N PHE A 49 11.20 -4.88 -3.84
CA PHE A 49 10.28 -5.09 -4.96
C PHE A 49 10.73 -4.35 -6.23
N GLN A 50 11.22 -3.13 -6.12
CA GLN A 50 11.76 -2.37 -7.25
C GLN A 50 12.99 -3.04 -7.85
N SER A 51 13.86 -3.59 -7.00
CA SER A 51 15.02 -4.37 -7.45
C SER A 51 14.60 -5.68 -8.11
N ALA A 52 13.60 -6.36 -7.54
CA ALA A 52 13.04 -7.60 -8.08
C ALA A 52 12.33 -7.39 -9.41
N ALA A 53 11.62 -6.28 -9.60
CA ALA A 53 10.95 -5.91 -10.85
C ALA A 53 11.91 -5.85 -12.05
N ARG A 54 13.20 -5.51 -11.82
CA ARG A 54 14.22 -5.51 -12.88
C ARG A 54 14.59 -6.92 -13.39
N SER A 55 14.34 -7.95 -12.59
CA SER A 55 14.83 -9.32 -12.84
C SER A 55 13.73 -10.37 -12.93
N LEU A 56 12.51 -10.04 -12.49
CA LEU A 56 11.38 -10.96 -12.43
C LEU A 56 10.22 -10.48 -13.30
N PRO A 57 9.40 -11.41 -13.83
CA PRO A 57 8.18 -11.05 -14.54
C PRO A 57 7.24 -10.22 -13.64
N PRO A 58 6.59 -9.16 -14.15
CA PRO A 58 5.73 -8.27 -13.37
C PRO A 58 4.65 -9.00 -12.56
N ALA A 59 4.08 -10.07 -13.13
CA ALA A 59 3.06 -10.89 -12.47
C ALA A 59 3.51 -11.47 -11.11
N ARG A 60 4.81 -11.73 -10.91
CA ARG A 60 5.33 -12.26 -9.63
C ARG A 60 5.50 -11.17 -8.57
N VAL A 61 5.65 -9.92 -8.99
CA VAL A 61 5.91 -8.77 -8.12
C VAL A 61 4.60 -8.10 -7.72
N ILE A 62 3.63 -8.01 -8.64
CA ILE A 62 2.30 -7.42 -8.43
C ILE A 62 1.60 -8.01 -7.21
N ASP A 63 1.51 -9.35 -7.13
CA ASP A 63 0.83 -10.03 -6.00
C ASP A 63 1.43 -9.64 -4.63
N GLY A 64 2.76 -9.50 -4.56
CA GLY A 64 3.46 -9.11 -3.34
C GLY A 64 3.24 -7.64 -2.98
N LEU A 65 3.29 -6.75 -3.97
CA LEU A 65 3.00 -5.33 -3.76
C LEU A 65 1.54 -5.09 -3.34
N THR A 66 0.58 -5.77 -3.96
CA THR A 66 -0.84 -5.65 -3.62
C THR A 66 -1.12 -6.08 -2.17
N SER A 67 -0.47 -7.13 -1.68
CA SER A 67 -0.62 -7.51 -0.27
C SER A 67 -0.07 -6.46 0.69
N HIS A 68 1.05 -5.81 0.34
CA HIS A 68 1.61 -4.74 1.17
C HIS A 68 0.72 -3.48 1.18
N VAL A 69 0.09 -3.14 0.05
CA VAL A 69 -0.89 -2.04 0.01
C VAL A 69 -2.06 -2.29 0.96
N ALA A 70 -2.56 -3.52 1.03
CA ALA A 70 -3.66 -3.84 1.92
C ALA A 70 -3.28 -3.76 3.40
N VAL A 71 -2.07 -4.19 3.75
CA VAL A 71 -1.54 -4.01 5.12
C VAL A 71 -1.40 -2.52 5.43
N LEU A 72 -0.87 -1.71 4.50
CA LEU A 72 -0.75 -0.26 4.66
C LEU A 72 -2.11 0.41 4.83
N GLU A 73 -3.13 -0.01 4.09
CA GLU A 73 -4.49 0.50 4.23
C GLU A 73 -5.04 0.22 5.64
N MET A 74 -4.80 -0.97 6.17
CA MET A 74 -5.21 -1.34 7.52
C MET A 74 -4.49 -0.51 8.59
N LEU A 75 -3.17 -0.31 8.43
CA LEU A 75 -2.38 0.55 9.30
C LEU A 75 -2.83 2.01 9.24
N CYS A 76 -3.21 2.51 8.06
CA CYS A 76 -3.78 3.84 7.88
C CYS A 76 -5.13 4.02 8.58
N ARG A 77 -5.94 2.96 8.74
CA ARG A 77 -7.22 3.00 9.47
C ARG A 77 -7.01 3.03 10.99
N ARG A 78 -5.89 2.47 11.48
CA ARG A 78 -5.55 2.40 12.92
C ARG A 78 -4.80 3.63 13.43
N THR A 79 -4.11 4.34 12.54
CA THR A 79 -3.32 5.51 12.89
C THR A 79 -4.11 6.80 12.68
N ALA A 80 -3.86 7.80 13.51
CA ALA A 80 -4.52 9.10 13.46
C ALA A 80 -3.50 10.24 13.37
N GLY A 81 -3.95 11.40 12.91
CA GLY A 81 -3.15 12.63 12.87
C GLY A 81 -1.91 12.51 11.97
N ARG A 82 -0.76 13.01 12.45
CA ARG A 82 0.45 13.15 11.64
C ARG A 82 1.02 11.81 11.17
N GLN A 83 0.90 10.74 11.97
CA GLN A 83 1.36 9.41 11.59
C GLN A 83 0.55 8.83 10.42
N GLN A 84 -0.76 9.07 10.40
CA GLN A 84 -1.63 8.64 9.30
C GLN A 84 -1.19 9.21 7.95
N LEU A 85 -0.68 10.45 7.93
CA LEU A 85 -0.16 11.09 6.72
C LEU A 85 1.10 10.38 6.20
N VAL A 86 1.97 9.91 7.09
CA VAL A 86 3.20 9.19 6.69
C VAL A 86 2.83 7.85 6.09
N TRP A 87 1.93 7.10 6.73
CA TRP A 87 1.43 5.82 6.22
C TRP A 87 0.71 5.95 4.87
N ARG A 88 -0.10 7.01 4.69
CA ARG A 88 -0.77 7.29 3.41
C ARG A 88 0.21 7.65 2.29
N ARG A 89 1.28 8.39 2.59
CA ARG A 89 2.35 8.64 1.61
C ARG A 89 3.02 7.34 1.18
N MET A 90 3.22 6.43 2.12
CA MET A 90 3.81 5.13 1.82
C MET A 90 2.88 4.27 0.95
N GLN A 91 1.59 4.25 1.28
CA GLN A 91 0.56 3.61 0.46
C GLN A 91 0.55 4.16 -0.98
N ALA A 92 0.70 5.48 -1.14
CA ALA A 92 0.78 6.11 -2.46
C ALA A 92 1.98 5.62 -3.28
N ARG A 93 3.16 5.48 -2.67
CA ARG A 93 4.38 4.97 -3.35
C ARG A 93 4.21 3.53 -3.84
N TYR A 94 3.56 2.68 -3.05
CA TYR A 94 3.23 1.31 -3.46
C TYR A 94 2.21 1.28 -4.59
N ALA A 95 1.15 2.09 -4.51
CA ALA A 95 0.14 2.19 -5.56
C ALA A 95 0.74 2.71 -6.88
N GLU A 96 1.64 3.69 -6.83
CA GLU A 96 2.37 4.17 -8.00
C GLU A 96 3.22 3.06 -8.64
N SER A 97 3.98 2.30 -7.84
CA SER A 97 4.78 1.17 -8.33
C SER A 97 3.91 0.08 -8.97
N LEU A 98 2.73 -0.19 -8.42
CA LEU A 98 1.76 -1.12 -9.00
C LEU A 98 1.18 -0.62 -10.32
N SER A 99 0.98 0.68 -10.48
CA SER A 99 0.50 1.26 -11.74
C SER A 99 1.49 1.01 -12.86
N TRP A 100 2.78 1.23 -12.61
CA TRP A 100 3.86 1.01 -13.58
C TRP A 100 3.96 -0.47 -13.97
N LEU A 101 3.97 -1.38 -13.00
CA LEU A 101 4.03 -2.83 -13.27
C LEU A 101 2.79 -3.34 -14.02
N SER A 102 1.63 -2.73 -13.78
CA SER A 102 0.40 -3.08 -14.50
C SER A 102 0.48 -2.63 -15.96
N GLU A 103 1.04 -1.45 -16.21
CA GLU A 103 1.29 -0.93 -17.56
C GLU A 103 2.31 -1.79 -18.32
N GLU A 104 3.42 -2.18 -17.67
CA GLU A 104 4.42 -3.09 -18.25
C GLU A 104 3.84 -4.47 -18.61
N ARG A 105 2.85 -4.92 -17.85
CA ARG A 105 2.11 -6.17 -18.14
C ARG A 105 1.09 -6.02 -19.27
N GLY A 106 0.77 -4.78 -19.68
CA GLY A 106 -0.29 -4.47 -20.65
C GLY A 106 -1.70 -4.43 -20.05
N ASP A 107 -1.83 -4.38 -18.73
CA ASP A 107 -3.12 -4.24 -18.03
C ASP A 107 -3.39 -2.75 -17.71
N LEU A 108 -3.88 -2.04 -18.73
CA LEU A 108 -4.16 -0.61 -18.63
C LEU A 108 -5.25 -0.29 -17.60
N ALA A 109 -6.22 -1.20 -17.41
CA ALA A 109 -7.30 -1.00 -16.45
C ALA A 109 -6.77 -0.99 -15.02
N ALA A 110 -5.90 -1.95 -14.68
CA ALA A 110 -5.22 -1.98 -13.39
C ALA A 110 -4.29 -0.77 -13.20
N ALA A 111 -3.58 -0.34 -14.26
CA ALA A 111 -2.71 0.84 -14.19
C ALA A 111 -3.49 2.13 -13.84
N ILE A 112 -4.64 2.35 -14.47
CA ILE A 112 -5.53 3.49 -14.18
C ILE A 112 -6.07 3.42 -12.74
N TYR A 113 -6.51 2.24 -12.31
CA TYR A 113 -7.01 2.01 -10.97
C TYR A 113 -5.98 2.38 -9.90
N TRP A 114 -4.75 1.87 -10.03
CA TRP A 114 -3.68 2.14 -9.06
C TRP A 114 -3.23 3.60 -9.06
N THR A 115 -3.19 4.25 -10.22
CA THR A 115 -2.96 5.70 -10.33
C THR A 115 -4.04 6.51 -9.59
N ALA A 116 -5.30 6.10 -9.69
CA ALA A 116 -6.38 6.76 -8.97
C ALA A 116 -6.24 6.61 -7.45
N ILE A 117 -5.85 5.41 -6.98
CA ILE A 117 -5.56 5.17 -5.56
C ILE A 117 -4.41 6.05 -5.09
N ALA A 118 -3.26 6.02 -5.77
CA ALA A 118 -2.08 6.80 -5.40
C ALA A 118 -2.42 8.29 -5.20
N ARG A 119 -3.17 8.86 -6.15
CA ARG A 119 -3.67 10.23 -6.11
C ARG A 119 -4.62 10.49 -4.93
N SER A 120 -5.53 9.56 -4.63
CA SER A 120 -6.48 9.72 -3.51
C SER A 120 -5.81 9.64 -2.14
N THR A 121 -4.71 8.91 -2.04
CA THR A 121 -3.95 8.72 -0.79
C THR A 121 -2.91 9.80 -0.54
N MET A 122 -2.44 10.50 -1.58
CA MET A 122 -1.54 11.62 -1.41
C MET A 122 -2.23 12.77 -0.65
N PRO A 123 -1.66 13.24 0.47
CA PRO A 123 -2.17 14.44 1.11
C PRO A 123 -1.99 15.64 0.17
N ALA A 124 -3.02 16.47 0.04
CA ALA A 124 -2.94 17.71 -0.74
C ALA A 124 -1.72 18.51 -0.29
N ARG A 125 -0.82 18.86 -1.22
CA ARG A 125 0.28 19.80 -0.94
C ARG A 125 -0.36 21.12 -0.55
N HIS A 126 -0.55 21.35 0.75
CA HIS A 126 -0.78 22.69 1.25
C HIS A 126 0.56 23.40 1.05
N SER A 127 0.59 24.28 0.05
CA SER A 127 1.65 25.24 -0.14
C SER A 127 1.74 26.10 1.12
N GLU A 128 2.63 25.75 2.04
CA GLU A 128 3.14 26.69 3.03
C GLU A 128 3.92 27.76 2.27
N SER A 129 3.21 28.77 1.80
CA SER A 129 3.76 29.96 1.16
C SER A 129 2.91 31.17 1.48
N THR A 130 2.55 31.36 2.75
CA THR A 130 1.89 32.58 3.22
C THR A 130 2.21 32.91 4.67
N GLU A 131 3.48 32.93 5.10
CA GLU A 131 3.84 33.71 6.31
C GLU A 131 5.33 34.04 6.39
N CYS A 132 5.82 34.83 5.43
CA CYS A 132 7.08 35.55 5.59
C CYS A 132 7.04 36.85 4.78
N ARG A 133 6.02 37.69 5.06
CA ARG A 133 6.00 39.10 4.62
C ARG A 133 5.10 39.93 5.53
N ARG A 134 5.54 40.13 6.77
CA ARG A 134 5.30 41.36 7.53
C ARG A 134 6.57 41.68 8.32
N GLY A 135 7.29 42.65 7.80
CA GLY A 135 8.39 43.39 8.41
C GLY A 135 8.44 44.71 7.68
#